data_AF-A0A921IF96-F1
#
_entry.id   AF-A0A921IF96-F1
#
_cell.length_a   1.000
_cell.length_b   1.000
_cell.length_c   1.000
_cell.angle_alpha   90.00
_cell.angle_beta   90.00
_cell.angle_gamma   90.00
#
_symmetry.space_group_name_H-M   'P 1'
#
loop_
_entity.id
_entity.type
_entity.pdbx_description
1 polymer ?
#
loop_
_entity_poly.entity_id
_entity_poly.type
_entity_poly.pdbx_seq_one_letter_code
_entity_poly.pdbx_strand_id
1 'polypeptide(L)'
;MEVLESAKVIIQVNMVQGNALTKIDGDGTPIVFSEWQLLPIVGNIKHQRVQRLEYTFQDILDGKEKSQGVLTHKDSEELDLFDFLDEDYNPEEEEQDIKKQYAPVRITKVYKKELEG
;
A
#
# COMPACT_ATOMS: atom_id res chain seq x y z
N MET A 1 -7.68 -22.54 -3.21
CA MET A 1 -6.89 -21.67 -4.11
C MET A 1 -6.46 -20.37 -3.44
N GLU A 2 -7.23 -19.81 -2.51
CA GLU A 2 -6.95 -18.54 -1.80
C GLU A 2 -5.54 -18.44 -1.16
N VAL A 3 -5.06 -19.53 -0.55
CA VAL A 3 -3.74 -19.58 0.11
C VAL A 3 -2.61 -19.41 -0.90
N LEU A 4 -2.69 -20.08 -2.05
CA LEU A 4 -1.68 -20.01 -3.10
C LEU A 4 -1.60 -18.59 -3.69
N GLU A 5 -2.75 -17.99 -3.99
CA GLU A 5 -2.80 -16.63 -4.53
C GLU A 5 -2.29 -15.59 -3.51
N SER A 6 -2.63 -15.75 -2.23
CA SER A 6 -2.09 -14.89 -1.18
C SER A 6 -0.57 -15.03 -1.04
N ALA A 7 -0.06 -16.26 -1.10
CA ALA A 7 1.38 -16.52 -1.04
C ALA A 7 2.13 -15.91 -2.24
N LYS A 8 1.57 -16.01 -3.46
CA LYS A 8 2.13 -15.35 -4.65
C LYS A 8 2.20 -13.84 -4.44
N VAL A 9 1.13 -13.21 -3.97
CA VAL A 9 1.12 -11.75 -3.73
C VAL A 9 2.20 -11.36 -2.73
N ILE A 10 2.29 -12.05 -1.58
CA ILE A 10 3.31 -11.75 -0.57
C ILE A 10 4.73 -11.87 -1.15
N ILE A 11 5.01 -12.92 -1.92
CA ILE A 11 6.32 -13.09 -2.55
C ILE A 11 6.58 -11.99 -3.57
N GLN A 12 5.62 -11.72 -4.46
CA GLN A 12 5.75 -10.74 -5.54
C GLN A 12 6.03 -9.34 -5.02
N VAL A 13 5.25 -8.85 -4.04
CA VAL A 13 5.43 -7.49 -3.53
C VAL A 13 6.71 -7.30 -2.70
N ASN A 14 7.39 -8.38 -2.35
CA ASN A 14 8.68 -8.36 -1.65
C ASN A 14 9.88 -8.56 -2.58
N MET A 15 9.67 -8.93 -3.85
CA MET A 15 10.75 -9.06 -4.85
C MET A 15 11.03 -7.70 -5.52
N VAL A 16 11.56 -6.76 -4.73
CA VAL A 16 11.86 -5.41 -5.19
C VAL A 16 13.27 -5.36 -5.80
N GLN A 17 13.39 -4.75 -6.99
CA GLN A 17 14.66 -4.56 -7.69
C GLN A 17 14.93 -3.07 -7.89
N GLY A 18 16.18 -2.65 -7.76
CA GLY A 18 16.55 -1.26 -7.97
C GLY A 18 17.99 -0.95 -7.59
N ASN A 19 18.34 0.32 -7.68
CA ASN A 19 19.66 0.81 -7.32
C ASN A 19 19.62 1.47 -5.94
N ALA A 20 20.30 0.85 -4.98
CA ALA A 20 20.31 1.31 -3.61
C ALA A 20 20.97 2.69 -3.41
N LEU A 21 21.92 3.09 -4.29
CA LEU A 21 22.60 4.38 -4.18
C LEU A 21 21.68 5.53 -4.60
N THR A 22 20.90 5.32 -5.65
CA THR A 22 19.98 6.33 -6.20
C THR A 22 18.56 6.20 -5.63
N LYS A 23 18.26 5.10 -4.93
CA LYS A 23 16.97 4.80 -4.26
C LYS A 23 15.80 4.67 -5.24
N ILE A 24 16.09 4.43 -6.51
CA ILE A 24 15.12 4.26 -7.60
C ILE A 24 15.24 2.87 -8.21
N ASP A 25 14.12 2.38 -8.75
CA ASP A 25 14.05 1.13 -9.49
C ASP A 25 14.48 1.30 -10.97
N GLY A 26 14.30 0.23 -11.76
CA GLY A 26 14.63 0.24 -13.19
C GLY A 26 13.75 1.16 -14.04
N ASP A 27 12.58 1.55 -13.53
CA ASP A 27 11.61 2.42 -14.20
C ASP A 27 11.77 3.89 -13.77
N GLY A 28 12.71 4.19 -12.87
CA GLY A 28 12.96 5.52 -12.34
C GLY A 28 12.04 5.93 -11.19
N THR A 29 11.27 4.99 -10.65
CA THR A 29 10.34 5.21 -9.53
C THR A 29 11.07 4.97 -8.20
N PRO A 30 10.71 5.64 -7.10
CA PRO A 30 11.28 5.33 -5.79
C PRO A 30 11.11 3.85 -5.42
N ILE A 31 12.16 3.23 -4.87
CA ILE A 31 12.09 1.86 -4.36
C ILE A 31 11.11 1.83 -3.17
N VAL A 32 10.06 1.01 -3.26
CA VAL A 32 9.06 0.82 -2.19
C VAL A 32 9.19 -0.58 -1.59
N PHE A 33 9.23 -0.67 -0.26
CA PHE A 33 9.26 -1.92 0.50
C PHE A 33 7.91 -2.18 1.15
N SER A 34 7.54 -3.47 1.23
CA SER A 34 6.34 -3.91 1.94
C SER A 34 6.70 -4.52 3.31
N GLU A 35 6.15 -3.96 4.37
CA GLU A 35 6.15 -4.56 5.71
C GLU A 35 4.83 -5.29 5.95
N TRP A 36 4.88 -6.45 6.60
CA TRP A 36 3.70 -7.24 6.98
C TRP A 36 3.59 -7.34 8.49
N GLN A 37 2.70 -6.56 9.09
CA GLN A 37 2.47 -6.57 10.53
C GLN A 37 1.50 -7.69 10.92
N LEU A 38 1.94 -8.60 11.77
CA LEU A 38 1.08 -9.62 12.36
C LEU A 38 0.22 -8.99 13.45
N LEU A 39 -1.09 -9.00 13.23
CA LEU A 39 -2.03 -8.45 14.21
C LEU A 39 -2.28 -9.48 15.33
N PRO A 40 -2.42 -9.03 16.60
CA PRO A 40 -2.65 -9.93 17.70
C PRO A 40 -3.96 -10.70 17.53
N ILE A 41 -3.95 -11.97 17.93
CA ILE A 41 -5.15 -12.78 17.97
C ILE A 41 -5.91 -12.43 19.25
N VAL A 42 -6.95 -11.60 19.13
CA VAL A 42 -7.76 -11.15 20.27
C VAL A 42 -9.13 -11.84 20.27
N GLY A 43 -9.56 -12.33 21.43
CA GLY A 43 -10.88 -12.95 21.61
C GLY A 43 -11.07 -14.23 20.80
N ASN A 44 -12.20 -14.35 20.09
CA ASN A 44 -12.59 -15.54 19.32
C ASN A 44 -12.04 -15.58 17.88
N ILE A 45 -11.03 -14.75 17.55
CA ILE A 45 -10.45 -14.73 16.21
C ILE A 45 -9.69 -16.06 15.97
N LYS A 46 -10.19 -16.87 15.03
CA LYS A 46 -9.58 -18.18 14.70
C LYS A 46 -8.47 -18.13 13.66
N HIS A 47 -8.23 -16.97 13.04
CA HIS A 47 -7.35 -16.84 11.88
C HIS A 47 -6.39 -15.65 12.04
N GLN A 48 -5.11 -15.88 11.74
CA GLN A 48 -4.10 -14.82 11.74
C GLN A 48 -4.47 -13.72 10.74
N ARG A 49 -4.45 -12.48 11.22
CA ARG A 49 -4.62 -11.27 10.39
C ARG A 49 -3.28 -10.57 10.22
N VAL A 50 -3.13 -9.91 9.08
CA VAL A 50 -1.96 -9.10 8.73
C VAL A 50 -2.43 -7.75 8.22
N GLN A 51 -1.62 -6.73 8.44
CA GLN A 51 -1.73 -5.44 7.77
C GLN A 51 -0.46 -5.22 6.96
N ARG A 52 -0.60 -4.81 5.70
CA ARG A 52 0.54 -4.44 4.85
C ARG A 52 0.78 -2.95 5.01
N LEU A 53 2.02 -2.58 5.26
CA LEU A 53 2.47 -1.19 5.23
C LEU A 53 3.52 -1.05 4.13
N GLU A 54 3.61 0.14 3.55
CA GLU A 54 4.59 0.45 2.52
C GLU A 54 5.45 1.63 2.91
N TYR A 55 6.73 1.55 2.52
CA TYR A 55 7.73 2.58 2.82
C TYR A 55 8.62 2.78 1.62
N THR A 56 8.88 4.02 1.23
CA THR A 56 9.96 4.26 0.27
C THR A 56 11.30 4.00 0.95
N PHE A 57 12.33 3.70 0.15
CA PHE A 57 13.67 3.51 0.70
C PHE A 57 14.17 4.77 1.42
N GLN A 58 13.75 5.96 0.96
CA GLN A 58 14.04 7.21 1.64
C GLN A 58 13.39 7.30 3.03
N ASP A 59 12.13 6.88 3.17
CA ASP A 59 11.42 6.91 4.46
C ASP A 59 12.10 6.02 5.52
N ILE A 60 12.62 4.87 5.09
CA ILE A 60 13.40 3.95 5.94
C ILE A 60 14.68 4.63 6.43
N LEU A 61 15.40 5.33 5.53
CA LEU A 61 16.64 6.03 5.89
C LEU A 61 16.39 7.23 6.82
N ASP A 62 15.27 7.92 6.62
CA ASP A 62 14.87 9.07 7.43
C ASP A 62 14.32 8.65 8.81
N GLY A 63 14.15 7.34 9.06
CA GLY A 63 13.56 6.84 10.29
C GLY A 63 12.11 7.31 10.49
N LYS A 64 11.39 7.58 9.39
CA LYS A 64 10.00 8.01 9.45
C LYS A 64 9.12 6.82 9.85
N GLU A 65 8.86 6.68 11.15
CA GLU A 65 7.80 5.79 11.66
C GLU A 65 6.39 6.35 11.36
N LYS A 66 6.29 7.64 11.03
CA LYS A 66 5.04 8.42 11.08
C LYS A 66 4.32 8.57 9.74
N SER A 67 3.76 7.47 9.27
CA SER A 67 2.36 7.43 8.80
C SER A 67 2.10 6.04 8.30
N GLN A 68 1.29 5.29 9.05
CA GLN A 68 0.79 3.96 8.75
C GLN A 68 0.70 3.67 7.23
N GLY A 69 1.75 3.11 6.62
CA GLY A 69 1.73 2.58 5.26
C GLY A 69 0.87 3.34 4.24
N VAL A 70 1.03 4.65 4.16
CA VAL A 70 0.35 5.44 3.14
C VAL A 70 0.86 4.98 1.80
N LEU A 71 -0.04 4.58 0.90
CA LEU A 71 0.33 4.26 -0.47
C LEU A 71 1.04 5.46 -1.08
N THR A 72 2.32 5.30 -1.39
CA THR A 72 3.14 6.35 -2.02
C THR A 72 3.06 6.31 -3.54
N HIS A 73 2.38 5.30 -4.09
CA HIS A 73 2.13 5.17 -5.51
C HIS A 73 0.65 5.44 -5.79
N LYS A 74 0.39 6.27 -6.82
CA LYS A 74 -0.93 6.40 -7.45
C LYS A 74 -1.23 5.07 -8.17
N ASP A 75 -1.63 4.04 -7.43
CA ASP A 75 -2.49 3.02 -8.03
C ASP A 75 -3.74 3.79 -8.45
N SER A 76 -3.87 3.98 -9.77
CA SER A 76 -4.86 4.82 -10.41
C SER A 76 -6.19 4.75 -9.67
N GLU A 77 -6.47 5.78 -8.88
CA GLU A 77 -7.84 6.17 -8.67
C GLU A 77 -8.36 6.36 -10.09
N GLU A 78 -9.36 5.56 -10.44
CA GLU A 78 -10.15 5.79 -11.63
C GLU A 78 -10.79 7.17 -11.40
N LEU A 79 -10.06 8.23 -11.74
CA LEU A 79 -10.59 9.59 -11.78
C LEU A 79 -11.80 9.47 -12.69
N ASP A 80 -12.98 9.83 -12.19
CA ASP A 80 -14.12 9.89 -13.08
C ASP A 80 -13.74 10.95 -14.10
N LEU A 81 -13.68 10.53 -15.38
CA LEU A 81 -13.13 11.36 -16.45
C LEU A 81 -13.94 12.66 -16.62
N PHE A 82 -15.08 12.78 -15.92
CA PHE A 82 -16.04 13.87 -15.96
C PHE A 82 -16.11 14.73 -14.69
N ASP A 83 -15.27 14.51 -13.67
CA ASP A 83 -15.28 15.32 -12.43
C ASP A 83 -15.09 16.83 -12.71
N PHE A 84 -14.39 17.18 -13.80
CA PHE A 84 -14.20 18.57 -14.25
C PHE A 84 -15.51 19.28 -14.69
N LEU A 85 -16.61 18.54 -14.87
CA LEU A 85 -17.91 19.10 -15.26
C LEU A 85 -18.76 19.52 -14.06
N ASP A 86 -18.36 19.18 -12.84
CA ASP A 86 -19.09 19.56 -11.63
C ASP A 86 -18.86 21.04 -11.29
N GLU A 87 -19.94 21.74 -10.92
CA GLU A 87 -19.90 23.17 -10.55
C GLU A 87 -19.02 23.46 -9.31
N ASP A 88 -18.75 22.42 -8.51
CA ASP A 88 -17.93 22.46 -7.30
C ASP A 88 -16.50 21.91 -7.51
N TYR A 89 -16.08 21.64 -8.77
CA TYR A 89 -14.74 21.13 -9.08
C TYR A 89 -13.64 22.11 -8.66
N ASN A 90 -12.88 21.75 -7.62
CA ASN A 90 -11.72 22.49 -7.16
C ASN A 90 -10.44 21.63 -7.29
N PRO A 91 -9.57 21.89 -8.28
CA PRO A 91 -8.36 21.10 -8.50
C PRO A 91 -7.34 21.19 -7.34
N GLU A 92 -7.43 22.21 -6.48
CA GLU A 92 -6.60 22.33 -5.28
C GLU A 92 -7.12 21.48 -4.10
N GLU A 93 -8.39 21.06 -4.11
CA GLU A 93 -8.98 20.18 -3.08
C GLU A 93 -8.78 18.68 -3.40
N GLU A 94 -8.63 18.32 -4.68
CA GLU A 94 -8.31 16.95 -5.14
C GLU A 94 -6.86 16.53 -4.84
N GLU A 95 -5.96 17.48 -4.55
CA GLU A 95 -4.61 17.22 -4.05
C GLU A 95 -4.58 16.86 -2.55
N GLN A 96 -5.74 16.66 -1.91
CA GLN A 96 -5.74 15.99 -0.62
C GLN A 96 -5.33 14.54 -0.84
N ASP A 97 -4.05 14.25 -0.61
CA ASP A 97 -3.48 12.91 -0.47
C ASP A 97 -4.38 12.10 0.49
N ILE A 98 -5.41 11.43 -0.04
CA ILE A 98 -6.21 10.49 0.73
C ILE A 98 -5.21 9.42 1.12
N LYS A 99 -4.87 9.38 2.41
CA LYS A 99 -3.90 8.45 2.98
C LYS A 99 -4.49 7.05 2.95
N LYS A 100 -4.55 6.43 1.77
CA LYS A 100 -5.00 5.06 1.58
C LYS A 100 -3.98 4.12 2.19
N GLN A 101 -4.45 3.17 2.97
CA GLN A 101 -3.64 2.14 3.62
C GLN A 101 -4.23 0.78 3.32
N TYR A 102 -3.45 -0.30 3.38
CA TYR A 102 -4.05 -1.62 3.27
C TYR A 102 -4.85 -1.95 4.55
N ALA A 103 -6.06 -2.44 4.35
CA ALA A 103 -6.92 -2.86 5.44
C ALA A 103 -6.33 -4.11 6.15
N PRO A 104 -6.51 -4.23 7.47
CA PRO A 104 -6.28 -5.47 8.20
C PRO A 104 -7.07 -6.66 7.65
N VAL A 105 -6.40 -7.65 7.04
CA VAL A 105 -7.07 -8.83 6.44
C VAL A 105 -6.54 -10.15 6.97
N ARG A 106 -7.26 -11.25 6.75
CA ARG A 106 -6.73 -12.59 7.02
C ARG A 106 -5.54 -12.84 6.08
N ILE A 107 -4.47 -13.47 6.57
CA ILE A 107 -3.29 -13.76 5.74
C ILE A 107 -3.62 -14.55 4.47
N THR A 108 -4.65 -15.39 4.51
CA THR A 108 -5.13 -16.18 3.35
C THR A 108 -6.03 -15.39 2.38
N LYS A 109 -6.28 -14.10 2.64
CA LYS A 109 -7.10 -13.22 1.82
C LYS A 109 -6.36 -11.98 1.32
N VAL A 110 -5.04 -11.93 1.52
CA VAL A 110 -4.17 -10.84 1.10
C VAL A 110 -4.24 -10.57 -0.41
N TYR A 111 -4.50 -11.60 -1.23
CA TYR A 111 -4.62 -11.46 -2.69
C TYR A 111 -5.67 -10.44 -3.15
N LYS A 112 -6.62 -10.09 -2.28
CA LYS A 112 -7.67 -9.11 -2.57
C LYS A 112 -7.19 -7.65 -2.52
N LYS A 113 -6.05 -7.38 -1.88
CA LYS A 113 -5.47 -6.04 -1.75
C LYS A 113 -6.49 -5.00 -1.25
N GLU A 114 -7.29 -5.35 -0.24
CA GLU A 114 -8.32 -4.47 0.32
C GLU A 114 -7.66 -3.21 0.93
N LEU A 115 -8.20 -2.03 0.61
CA LEU A 115 -7.75 -0.72 1.12
C LEU A 115 -8.71 -0.19 2.19
N GLU A 116 -8.17 0.56 3.14
CA GLU A 116 -8.87 1.34 4.17
C GLU A 116 -8.73 2.82 3.80
N GLY A 117 -9.86 3.54 3.81
CA GLY A 117 -10.00 4.95 3.47
C GLY A 117 -11.05 5.61 4.34
#